data_AF-A0A2G3J8T1-F1
#
_entry.id   AF-A0A2G3J8T1-F1
#
_cell.length_a   1.000
_cell.length_b   1.000
_cell.length_c   1.000
_cell.angle_alpha   90.00
_cell.angle_beta   90.00
_cell.angle_gamma   90.00
#
_symmetry.space_group_name_H-M   'P 1'
#
loop_
_entity.id
_entity.type
_entity.pdbx_description
1 polymer ?
#
loop_
_entity_poly.entity_id
_entity_poly.type
_entity_poly.pdbx_seq_one_letter_code
_entity_poly.pdbx_strand_id
1 'polypeptide(L)'
;MKHSTIALSIALSSLLAACNNSSTDNTTSTNNKPFIISGVFQDSAVEGLEYSTTSNPTAQYTKADGFYLYQVGDEITFKIGGVVLGKAIATAKLSPADLSGGFNDKALNIAQLLQTLDSDGDPSNGIKLEAAQRDLLKSLTESSIKLAANGNDFGTELAKLGLKVRDRNLASEHFESTLASQFGKDNTSKIGDISVTKHQIVVDPKFNVAYPGTLAGLKATFPNGFPFSMGSALAFKEKTKDGAIEFYVLSDRGPNADSPNLADGTATKVFPAPDFTPKFGVMRLKDGVASLVSVTDILNADGSKTTGRPTAANEIGSSKEVPLSDTLQTLATDKNGIDPEGIVVDKNGDLWICDEYGPFLIRIDPKTGKILEKLYPGAGGLPAVLANRQANRGFEGIAIAPASGKIYAAVQSNLEISDSKNNKSSKALFTRIAEYDPATKATRMFAYPIDASYGKSKELKIGDLLAISDTRFLLIEQGIQKDGLMHRSIYLIDISSATDLSGKTLGDKRDLEFGAAADLAGIQMVKRTKLFDYDALAGGFGYLADKSEGLTMIDGKTIAIVNDNDFDIKASLQDAKGKTATDCVISDGKLTGCKIDSAAAAADTVKFNINRGDPTQAPSRLWLFKLPKDIKEYSVN
;
A
#
# COMPACT_ATOMS: atom_id res chain seq x y z
N MET A 1 34.15 -26.62 17.42
CA MET A 1 32.84 -26.85 18.08
C MET A 1 31.86 -27.37 17.06
N LYS A 2 31.58 -28.68 17.12
CA LYS A 2 30.73 -29.40 16.16
C LYS A 2 29.27 -28.95 16.35
N HIS A 3 28.65 -28.43 15.30
CA HIS A 3 27.22 -28.08 15.31
C HIS A 3 26.43 -29.27 14.78
N SER A 4 25.49 -29.74 15.59
CA SER A 4 24.63 -30.87 15.31
C SER A 4 23.40 -30.40 14.55
N THR A 5 23.27 -30.85 13.29
CA THR A 5 22.07 -30.71 12.46
C THR A 5 21.09 -31.83 12.82
N ILE A 6 19.90 -31.50 13.32
CA ILE A 6 18.81 -32.46 13.50
C ILE A 6 17.93 -32.41 12.25
N ALA A 7 18.09 -33.41 11.38
CA ALA A 7 17.15 -33.73 10.32
C ALA A 7 16.22 -34.83 10.85
N LEU A 8 14.92 -34.54 10.97
CA LEU A 8 13.93 -35.54 11.38
C LEU A 8 13.35 -36.20 10.13
N SER A 9 13.91 -37.36 9.77
CA SER A 9 13.39 -38.28 8.76
C SER A 9 12.39 -39.23 9.42
N ILE A 10 11.13 -39.23 8.97
CA ILE A 10 10.12 -40.19 9.44
C ILE A 10 10.33 -41.49 8.67
N ALA A 11 10.94 -42.48 9.34
CA ALA A 11 11.01 -43.86 8.86
C ALA A 11 9.85 -44.65 9.47
N LEU A 12 9.00 -45.20 8.59
CA LEU A 12 7.93 -46.13 8.92
C LEU A 12 8.56 -47.51 9.13
N SER A 13 8.57 -48.02 10.37
CA SER A 13 9.02 -49.39 10.66
C SER A 13 7.95 -50.16 11.43
N SER A 14 7.51 -51.24 10.78
CA SER A 14 6.63 -52.29 11.25
C SER A 14 7.24 -53.10 12.40
N LEU A 15 6.44 -53.39 13.43
CA LEU A 15 6.70 -54.42 14.43
C LEU A 15 5.47 -55.32 14.54
N LEU A 16 5.55 -56.50 13.92
CA LEU A 16 4.76 -57.66 14.32
C LEU A 16 5.52 -58.38 15.45
N ALA A 17 4.92 -58.47 16.62
CA ALA A 17 5.26 -59.47 17.63
C ALA A 17 4.03 -60.37 17.82
N ALA A 18 4.16 -61.62 17.41
CA ALA A 18 3.17 -62.67 17.61
C ALA A 18 3.31 -63.23 19.03
N CYS A 19 2.22 -63.25 19.79
CA CYS A 19 2.05 -64.15 20.92
C CYS A 19 0.78 -64.98 20.67
N ASN A 20 1.01 -66.27 20.51
CA ASN A 20 0.04 -67.34 20.35
C ASN A 20 -0.54 -67.67 21.72
N ASN A 21 -1.85 -67.47 21.93
CA ASN A 21 -2.58 -68.28 22.89
C ASN A 21 -4.06 -68.43 22.48
N SER A 22 -4.51 -69.67 22.56
CA SER A 22 -5.74 -70.21 22.01
C SER A 22 -6.94 -70.00 22.93
N SER A 23 -7.97 -69.34 22.41
CA SER A 23 -9.36 -69.52 22.84
C SER A 23 -10.28 -69.03 21.73
N THR A 24 -11.02 -69.96 21.15
CA THR A 24 -12.00 -69.73 20.09
C THR A 24 -13.19 -68.96 20.63
N ASP A 25 -13.24 -67.65 20.35
CA ASP A 25 -14.47 -66.88 20.29
C ASP A 25 -14.63 -66.32 18.88
N ASN A 26 -15.68 -66.78 18.21
CA ASN A 26 -16.03 -66.39 16.87
C ASN A 26 -16.78 -65.05 16.94
N THR A 27 -16.03 -63.96 17.17
CA THR A 27 -16.54 -62.60 16.98
C THR A 27 -15.71 -61.94 15.89
N THR A 28 -16.29 -61.78 14.71
CA THR A 28 -15.81 -60.81 13.71
C THR A 28 -16.01 -59.40 14.27
N SER A 29 -15.10 -58.98 15.13
CA SER A 29 -14.93 -57.59 15.52
C SER A 29 -14.22 -56.89 14.36
N THR A 30 -15.01 -56.32 13.45
CA THR A 30 -14.54 -55.23 12.61
C THR A 30 -14.34 -54.02 13.53
N ASN A 31 -13.20 -53.96 14.22
CA ASN A 31 -12.72 -52.73 14.86
C ASN A 31 -12.29 -51.72 13.79
N ASN A 32 -13.21 -51.33 12.90
CA ASN A 32 -13.08 -50.13 12.09
C ASN A 32 -13.45 -48.95 12.99
N LYS A 33 -12.49 -48.51 13.81
CA LYS A 33 -12.59 -47.16 14.37
C LYS A 33 -12.66 -46.20 13.18
N PRO A 34 -13.64 -45.30 13.12
CA PRO A 34 -13.74 -44.33 12.03
C PRO A 34 -12.43 -43.55 11.95
N PHE A 35 -11.86 -43.46 10.75
CA PHE A 35 -10.63 -42.72 10.52
C PHE A 35 -10.96 -41.22 10.50
N ILE A 36 -10.87 -40.60 11.68
CA ILE A 36 -11.12 -39.17 11.86
C ILE A 36 -9.90 -38.40 11.35
N ILE A 37 -10.14 -37.47 10.44
CA ILE A 37 -9.18 -36.56 9.83
C ILE A 37 -9.48 -35.13 10.29
N SER A 38 -8.50 -34.26 10.21
CA SER A 38 -8.62 -32.83 10.46
C SER A 38 -8.60 -32.01 9.18
N GLY A 39 -9.37 -30.92 9.15
CA GLY A 39 -9.28 -29.88 8.13
C GLY A 39 -9.29 -28.49 8.76
N VAL A 40 -9.10 -27.44 7.97
CA VAL A 40 -9.23 -26.04 8.39
C VAL A 40 -10.21 -25.27 7.50
N PHE A 41 -11.00 -24.37 8.09
CA PHE A 41 -11.85 -23.43 7.36
C PHE A 41 -11.22 -22.04 7.35
N GLN A 42 -11.05 -21.43 6.17
CA GLN A 42 -10.22 -20.23 6.00
C GLN A 42 -10.83 -19.11 5.14
N ASP A 43 -10.91 -17.93 5.74
CA ASP A 43 -10.87 -16.55 5.23
C ASP A 43 -10.04 -15.80 6.29
N SER A 44 -8.71 -15.99 6.27
CA SER A 44 -7.88 -16.18 7.47
C SER A 44 -8.38 -17.32 8.37
N ALA A 45 -7.67 -17.69 9.43
CA ALA A 45 -8.17 -18.73 10.34
C ALA A 45 -9.51 -18.29 10.96
N VAL A 46 -10.57 -19.09 10.83
CA VAL A 46 -11.89 -18.76 11.40
C VAL A 46 -12.15 -19.58 12.66
N GLU A 47 -12.02 -18.96 13.83
CA GLU A 47 -12.30 -19.58 15.13
C GLU A 47 -13.78 -19.46 15.49
N GLY A 48 -14.34 -20.52 16.08
CA GLY A 48 -15.69 -20.48 16.66
C GLY A 48 -16.81 -20.57 15.63
N LEU A 49 -16.52 -20.95 14.39
CA LEU A 49 -17.50 -21.23 13.35
C LEU A 49 -18.16 -22.58 13.62
N GLU A 50 -19.49 -22.63 13.64
CA GLU A 50 -20.19 -23.87 13.92
C GLU A 50 -20.18 -24.80 12.71
N TYR A 51 -19.91 -26.09 12.94
CA TYR A 51 -19.98 -27.13 11.92
C TYR A 51 -20.62 -28.42 12.44
N SER A 52 -21.11 -29.23 11.51
CA SER A 52 -21.54 -30.62 11.74
C SER A 52 -21.24 -31.43 10.49
N THR A 53 -21.05 -32.74 10.65
CA THR A 53 -20.81 -33.66 9.51
C THR A 53 -21.88 -34.73 9.43
N THR A 54 -21.98 -35.41 8.30
CA THR A 54 -22.86 -36.58 8.14
C THR A 54 -22.58 -37.66 9.17
N SER A 55 -21.32 -37.88 9.55
CA SER A 55 -20.94 -38.86 10.58
C SER A 55 -21.05 -38.35 12.02
N ASN A 56 -21.07 -37.02 12.24
CA ASN A 56 -21.32 -36.40 13.52
C ASN A 56 -22.24 -35.17 13.38
N PRO A 57 -23.58 -35.35 13.50
CA PRO A 57 -24.55 -34.27 13.32
C PRO A 57 -24.62 -33.30 14.51
N THR A 58 -23.85 -33.54 15.58
CA THR A 58 -23.82 -32.65 16.75
C THR A 58 -23.03 -31.39 16.42
N ALA A 59 -23.55 -30.22 16.83
CA ALA A 59 -22.85 -28.95 16.67
C ALA A 59 -21.45 -28.98 17.30
N GLN A 60 -20.44 -28.68 16.50
CA GLN A 60 -19.06 -28.48 16.89
C GLN A 60 -18.62 -27.07 16.48
N TYR A 61 -17.49 -26.59 17.01
CA TYR A 61 -16.94 -25.29 16.64
C TYR A 61 -15.50 -25.42 16.16
N THR A 62 -15.13 -24.64 15.15
CA THR A 62 -13.74 -24.56 14.71
C THR A 62 -12.84 -24.00 15.81
N LYS A 63 -11.57 -24.43 15.87
CA LYS A 63 -10.59 -23.90 16.84
C LYS A 63 -9.84 -22.68 16.27
N ALA A 64 -8.88 -22.15 17.02
CA ALA A 64 -8.13 -20.91 16.72
C ALA A 64 -7.50 -20.86 15.30
N ASP A 65 -7.09 -22.00 14.76
CA ASP A 65 -6.51 -22.16 13.43
C ASP A 65 -7.55 -22.48 12.33
N GLY A 66 -8.84 -22.42 12.65
CA GLY A 66 -9.93 -22.86 11.77
C GLY A 66 -10.19 -24.36 11.80
N PHE A 67 -9.55 -25.10 12.69
CA PHE A 67 -9.56 -26.57 12.73
C PHE A 67 -10.96 -27.17 12.93
N TYR A 68 -11.29 -28.18 12.13
CA TYR A 68 -12.46 -29.04 12.29
C TYR A 68 -12.11 -30.53 12.09
N LEU A 69 -12.96 -31.43 12.59
CA LEU A 69 -12.82 -32.87 12.47
C LEU A 69 -13.87 -33.47 11.53
N TYR A 70 -13.49 -34.47 10.73
CA TYR A 70 -14.40 -35.14 9.79
C TYR A 70 -13.92 -36.57 9.47
N GLN A 71 -14.79 -37.37 8.85
CA GLN A 71 -14.43 -38.66 8.25
C GLN A 71 -14.36 -38.55 6.73
N VAL A 72 -13.52 -39.34 6.07
CA VAL A 72 -13.41 -39.33 4.60
C VAL A 72 -14.79 -39.56 3.96
N GLY A 73 -15.17 -38.64 3.08
CA GLY A 73 -16.47 -38.67 2.39
C GLY A 73 -17.60 -37.97 3.14
N ASP A 74 -17.35 -37.41 4.34
CA ASP A 74 -18.35 -36.61 5.04
C ASP A 74 -18.77 -35.38 4.21
N GLU A 75 -20.08 -35.12 4.17
CA GLU A 75 -20.58 -33.78 3.90
C GLU A 75 -20.54 -32.98 5.20
N ILE A 76 -19.89 -31.81 5.16
CA ILE A 76 -19.80 -30.87 6.27
C ILE A 76 -20.71 -29.67 6.00
N THR A 77 -21.46 -29.25 7.02
CA THR A 77 -22.29 -28.05 7.00
C THR A 77 -21.71 -27.02 7.95
N PHE A 78 -21.45 -25.80 7.48
CA PHE A 78 -21.02 -24.67 8.31
C PHE A 78 -22.17 -23.69 8.55
N LYS A 79 -22.28 -23.16 9.76
CA LYS A 79 -23.33 -22.21 10.16
C LYS A 79 -22.87 -21.21 11.23
N ILE A 80 -23.59 -20.12 11.36
CA ILE A 80 -23.43 -19.13 12.43
C ILE A 80 -24.83 -18.81 12.98
N GLY A 81 -25.08 -19.13 14.25
CA GLY A 81 -26.41 -19.01 14.82
C GLY A 81 -27.40 -19.89 14.04
N GLY A 82 -28.47 -19.28 13.51
CA GLY A 82 -29.44 -19.97 12.64
C GLY A 82 -29.17 -19.82 11.13
N VAL A 83 -28.08 -19.16 10.73
CA VAL A 83 -27.71 -18.95 9.33
C VAL A 83 -26.74 -20.05 8.86
N VAL A 84 -27.16 -20.86 7.89
CA VAL A 84 -26.30 -21.85 7.24
C VAL A 84 -25.50 -21.16 6.13
N LEU A 85 -24.17 -21.22 6.21
CA LEU A 85 -23.27 -20.63 5.21
C LEU A 85 -23.24 -21.49 3.94
N GLY A 86 -23.23 -22.80 4.12
CA GLY A 86 -23.27 -23.76 3.04
C GLY A 86 -22.77 -25.14 3.46
N LYS A 87 -22.69 -26.00 2.47
CA LYS A 87 -22.23 -27.38 2.61
C LYS A 87 -21.17 -27.68 1.58
N ALA A 88 -20.26 -28.59 1.93
CA ALA A 88 -19.25 -29.11 1.01
C ALA A 88 -18.85 -30.54 1.42
N ILE A 89 -18.19 -31.26 0.54
CA ILE A 89 -17.44 -32.46 0.94
C ILE A 89 -16.26 -32.00 1.79
N ALA A 90 -16.10 -32.59 2.97
CA ALA A 90 -15.05 -32.24 3.90
C ALA A 90 -13.66 -32.62 3.34
N THR A 91 -12.71 -31.71 3.41
CA THR A 91 -11.33 -31.88 2.91
C THR A 91 -10.33 -31.29 3.91
N ALA A 92 -9.03 -31.32 3.59
CA ALA A 92 -8.03 -30.73 4.48
C ALA A 92 -8.14 -29.19 4.59
N LYS A 93 -8.71 -28.52 3.58
CA LYS A 93 -8.86 -27.05 3.54
C LYS A 93 -10.17 -26.69 2.84
N LEU A 94 -10.99 -25.88 3.51
CA LEU A 94 -12.21 -25.30 2.94
C LEU A 94 -12.22 -23.78 3.14
N SER A 95 -12.90 -23.09 2.25
CA SER A 95 -13.09 -21.64 2.24
C SER A 95 -14.55 -21.29 1.93
N PRO A 96 -14.96 -20.02 2.11
CA PRO A 96 -16.23 -19.51 1.57
C PRO A 96 -16.48 -19.85 0.09
N ALA A 97 -15.43 -19.94 -0.73
CA ALA A 97 -15.54 -20.30 -2.14
C ALA A 97 -15.96 -21.77 -2.32
N ASP A 98 -15.46 -22.69 -1.50
CA ASP A 98 -15.79 -24.11 -1.59
C ASP A 98 -17.26 -24.38 -1.17
N LEU A 99 -17.79 -23.58 -0.22
CA LEU A 99 -19.22 -23.61 0.18
C LEU A 99 -20.17 -23.02 -0.88
N SER A 100 -19.60 -22.32 -1.86
CA SER A 100 -20.33 -21.51 -2.84
C SER A 100 -20.18 -22.02 -4.27
N GLY A 101 -19.43 -23.10 -4.48
CA GLY A 101 -19.13 -23.64 -5.82
C GLY A 101 -18.16 -22.79 -6.63
N GLY A 102 -17.37 -21.92 -5.98
CA GLY A 102 -16.40 -21.03 -6.61
C GLY A 102 -16.35 -19.63 -5.97
N PHE A 103 -15.47 -18.78 -6.48
CA PHE A 103 -15.39 -17.38 -6.10
C PHE A 103 -16.51 -16.59 -6.82
N ASN A 104 -17.57 -16.25 -6.09
CA ASN A 104 -18.75 -15.56 -6.60
C ASN A 104 -19.37 -14.69 -5.49
N ASP A 105 -20.50 -14.02 -5.79
CA ASP A 105 -21.16 -13.15 -4.82
C ASP A 105 -21.50 -13.85 -3.50
N LYS A 106 -21.87 -15.14 -3.53
CA LYS A 106 -22.14 -15.91 -2.31
C LYS A 106 -20.89 -16.11 -1.46
N ALA A 107 -19.77 -16.47 -2.08
CA ALA A 107 -18.50 -16.60 -1.37
C ALA A 107 -18.08 -15.27 -0.73
N LEU A 108 -18.25 -14.16 -1.47
CA LEU A 108 -17.94 -12.82 -0.97
C LEU A 108 -18.89 -12.36 0.14
N ASN A 109 -20.17 -12.69 0.06
CA ASN A 109 -21.15 -12.40 1.13
C ASN A 109 -20.83 -13.19 2.41
N ILE A 110 -20.42 -14.45 2.29
CA ILE A 110 -19.94 -15.25 3.43
C ILE A 110 -18.67 -14.63 4.03
N ALA A 111 -17.68 -14.27 3.21
CA ALA A 111 -16.46 -13.60 3.68
C ALA A 111 -16.77 -12.27 4.39
N GLN A 112 -17.61 -11.43 3.79
CA GLN A 112 -18.03 -10.16 4.39
C GLN A 112 -18.77 -10.37 5.72
N LEU A 113 -19.61 -11.40 5.83
CA LEU A 113 -20.29 -11.74 7.08
C LEU A 113 -19.30 -12.16 8.17
N LEU A 114 -18.38 -13.07 7.85
CA LEU A 114 -17.36 -13.56 8.77
C LEU A 114 -16.51 -12.40 9.30
N GLN A 115 -16.00 -11.54 8.40
CA GLN A 115 -15.18 -10.40 8.77
C GLN A 115 -15.95 -9.30 9.50
N THR A 116 -17.27 -9.16 9.27
CA THR A 116 -18.13 -8.22 10.02
C THR A 116 -18.35 -8.69 11.46
N LEU A 117 -18.40 -10.00 11.68
CA LEU A 117 -18.61 -10.62 12.99
C LEU A 117 -17.30 -10.91 13.72
N ASP A 118 -16.17 -10.50 13.17
CA ASP A 118 -14.89 -10.64 13.83
C ASP A 118 -14.86 -9.81 15.13
N SER A 119 -14.47 -10.45 16.23
CA SER A 119 -14.65 -9.88 17.58
C SER A 119 -13.78 -8.65 17.86
N ASP A 120 -12.61 -8.55 17.23
CA ASP A 120 -11.72 -7.39 17.32
C ASP A 120 -11.76 -6.50 16.06
N GLY A 121 -12.40 -6.98 14.99
CA GLY A 121 -12.59 -6.28 13.73
C GLY A 121 -11.35 -6.21 12.84
N ASP A 122 -10.34 -7.05 13.10
CA ASP A 122 -9.10 -7.14 12.31
C ASP A 122 -8.90 -8.55 11.74
N PRO A 123 -9.51 -8.87 10.58
CA PRO A 123 -9.47 -10.21 10.03
C PRO A 123 -8.06 -10.66 9.60
N SER A 124 -7.10 -9.73 9.50
CA SER A 124 -5.72 -10.02 9.11
C SER A 124 -4.95 -10.81 10.19
N ASN A 125 -5.45 -10.81 11.42
CA ASN A 125 -4.89 -11.58 12.54
C ASN A 125 -5.64 -12.90 12.83
N GLY A 126 -6.66 -13.21 12.01
CA GLY A 126 -7.64 -14.28 12.24
C GLY A 126 -9.05 -13.70 12.34
N ILE A 127 -10.07 -14.53 12.17
CA ILE A 127 -11.47 -14.16 12.39
C ILE A 127 -11.97 -14.94 13.60
N LYS A 128 -12.34 -14.23 14.66
CA LYS A 128 -12.79 -14.85 15.90
C LYS A 128 -14.29 -14.60 16.14
N LEU A 129 -15.05 -15.69 16.15
CA LEU A 129 -16.48 -15.68 16.44
C LEU A 129 -16.71 -16.14 17.88
N GLU A 130 -16.97 -15.20 18.81
CA GLU A 130 -17.33 -15.55 20.18
C GLU A 130 -18.84 -15.88 20.29
N ALA A 131 -19.26 -16.33 21.47
CA ALA A 131 -20.67 -16.67 21.70
C ALA A 131 -21.60 -15.48 21.42
N ALA A 132 -21.18 -14.26 21.79
CA ALA A 132 -21.93 -13.05 21.54
C ALA A 132 -22.22 -12.83 20.06
N GLN A 133 -21.21 -12.97 19.18
CA GLN A 133 -21.40 -12.78 17.74
C GLN A 133 -22.25 -13.88 17.10
N ARG A 134 -22.14 -15.13 17.58
CA ARG A 134 -23.05 -16.20 17.15
C ARG A 134 -24.49 -15.96 17.58
N ASP A 135 -24.69 -15.47 18.80
CA ASP A 135 -26.02 -15.20 19.36
C ASP A 135 -26.75 -14.08 18.60
N LEU A 136 -26.03 -13.12 18.00
CA LEU A 136 -26.62 -12.09 17.13
C LEU A 136 -27.39 -12.68 15.93
N LEU A 137 -26.97 -13.85 15.43
CA LEU A 137 -27.60 -14.50 14.29
C LEU A 137 -28.51 -15.68 14.68
N LYS A 138 -28.70 -15.94 15.98
CA LYS A 138 -29.38 -17.15 16.46
C LYS A 138 -30.86 -17.23 16.10
N SER A 139 -31.55 -16.09 16.04
CA SER A 139 -32.96 -16.01 15.63
C SER A 139 -33.16 -15.91 14.12
N LEU A 140 -32.07 -15.81 13.36
CA LEU A 140 -32.12 -15.66 11.90
C LEU A 140 -32.15 -17.03 11.23
N THR A 141 -32.70 -17.10 10.02
CA THR A 141 -32.69 -18.31 9.18
C THR A 141 -32.07 -18.00 7.83
N GLU A 142 -31.90 -19.00 6.95
CA GLU A 142 -31.43 -18.79 5.57
C GLU A 142 -32.28 -17.78 4.77
N SER A 143 -33.57 -17.60 5.13
CA SER A 143 -34.42 -16.57 4.52
C SER A 143 -34.21 -15.17 5.09
N SER A 144 -33.58 -15.04 6.26
CA SER A 144 -33.34 -13.77 6.95
C SER A 144 -32.13 -13.02 6.39
N ILE A 145 -31.14 -13.74 5.85
CA ILE A 145 -29.93 -13.18 5.23
C ILE A 145 -29.71 -13.90 3.90
N LYS A 146 -29.81 -13.18 2.78
CA LYS A 146 -29.68 -13.78 1.45
C LYS A 146 -28.21 -13.85 1.05
N LEU A 147 -27.51 -14.90 1.47
CA LEU A 147 -26.09 -15.09 1.11
C LEU A 147 -25.87 -15.13 -0.41
N ALA A 148 -26.84 -15.50 -1.23
CA ALA A 148 -26.72 -15.49 -2.69
C ALA A 148 -27.20 -14.18 -3.36
N ALA A 149 -27.56 -13.15 -2.60
CA ALA A 149 -27.94 -11.85 -3.15
C ALA A 149 -26.76 -11.16 -3.84
N ASN A 150 -27.08 -10.21 -4.72
CA ASN A 150 -26.08 -9.28 -5.23
C ASN A 150 -25.39 -8.58 -4.05
N GLY A 151 -24.09 -8.33 -4.18
CA GLY A 151 -23.26 -7.75 -3.12
C GLY A 151 -23.76 -6.44 -2.51
N ASN A 152 -24.34 -5.54 -3.31
CA ASN A 152 -24.83 -4.25 -2.81
C ASN A 152 -26.06 -4.41 -1.90
N ASP A 153 -26.90 -5.39 -2.20
CA ASP A 153 -28.10 -5.68 -1.41
C ASP A 153 -27.71 -6.34 -0.08
N PHE A 154 -26.69 -7.20 -0.10
CA PHE A 154 -26.24 -7.96 1.08
C PHE A 154 -25.71 -7.06 2.20
N GLY A 155 -24.82 -6.11 1.89
CA GLY A 155 -24.29 -5.19 2.91
C GLY A 155 -25.39 -4.36 3.58
N THR A 156 -26.41 -3.96 2.80
CA THR A 156 -27.59 -3.25 3.31
C THR A 156 -28.46 -4.13 4.20
N GLU A 157 -28.63 -5.41 3.87
CA GLU A 157 -29.32 -6.38 4.73
C GLU A 157 -28.56 -6.58 6.06
N LEU A 158 -27.24 -6.72 6.01
CA LEU A 158 -26.41 -6.93 7.19
C LEU A 158 -26.44 -5.73 8.15
N ALA A 159 -26.46 -4.51 7.61
CA ALA A 159 -26.55 -3.27 8.40
C ALA A 159 -27.85 -3.17 9.22
N LYS A 160 -28.95 -3.80 8.76
CA LYS A 160 -30.23 -3.82 9.51
C LYS A 160 -30.14 -4.57 10.83
N LEU A 161 -29.09 -5.36 11.03
CA LEU A 161 -28.81 -6.06 12.29
C LEU A 161 -28.10 -5.18 13.33
N GLY A 162 -27.85 -3.90 13.03
CA GLY A 162 -27.13 -2.98 13.92
C GLY A 162 -25.62 -3.26 13.99
N LEU A 163 -25.08 -4.04 13.06
CA LEU A 163 -23.67 -4.38 12.95
C LEU A 163 -22.88 -3.26 12.25
N LYS A 164 -21.62 -3.07 12.66
CA LYS A 164 -20.66 -2.27 11.89
C LYS A 164 -20.16 -3.11 10.71
N VAL A 165 -20.87 -3.05 9.60
CA VAL A 165 -20.61 -3.86 8.40
C VAL A 165 -19.22 -3.58 7.84
N ARG A 166 -18.45 -4.65 7.58
CA ARG A 166 -17.19 -4.59 6.83
C ARG A 166 -17.49 -4.15 5.39
N ASP A 167 -16.69 -3.23 4.86
CA ASP A 167 -16.78 -2.86 3.45
C ASP A 167 -16.60 -4.10 2.55
N ARG A 168 -17.42 -4.20 1.49
CA ARG A 168 -17.42 -5.37 0.63
C ARG A 168 -16.10 -5.56 -0.10
N ASN A 169 -15.50 -4.47 -0.59
CA ASN A 169 -14.26 -4.57 -1.34
C ASN A 169 -13.11 -4.93 -0.41
N LEU A 170 -13.07 -4.36 0.80
CA LEU A 170 -12.12 -4.80 1.83
C LEU A 170 -12.27 -6.30 2.16
N ALA A 171 -13.51 -6.79 2.25
CA ALA A 171 -13.76 -8.20 2.47
C ALA A 171 -13.27 -9.08 1.31
N SER A 172 -13.50 -8.62 0.07
CA SER A 172 -12.99 -9.27 -1.13
C SER A 172 -11.47 -9.32 -1.13
N GLU A 173 -10.78 -8.20 -0.92
CA GLU A 173 -9.31 -8.16 -0.94
C GLU A 173 -8.68 -9.06 0.13
N HIS A 174 -9.24 -9.05 1.34
CA HIS A 174 -8.80 -9.94 2.41
C HIS A 174 -8.98 -11.41 2.01
N PHE A 175 -10.14 -11.75 1.45
CA PHE A 175 -10.43 -13.13 1.06
C PHE A 175 -9.57 -13.58 -0.12
N GLU A 176 -9.32 -12.72 -1.11
CA GLU A 176 -8.39 -12.97 -2.20
C GLU A 176 -6.96 -13.21 -1.69
N SER A 177 -6.51 -12.42 -0.70
CA SER A 177 -5.23 -12.63 -0.01
C SER A 177 -5.17 -14.00 0.69
N THR A 178 -6.27 -14.44 1.29
CA THR A 178 -6.37 -15.79 1.86
C THR A 178 -6.30 -16.87 0.78
N LEU A 179 -7.00 -16.71 -0.34
CA LEU A 179 -6.98 -17.67 -1.44
C LEU A 179 -5.57 -17.82 -2.05
N ALA A 180 -4.85 -16.72 -2.20
CA ALA A 180 -3.45 -16.75 -2.64
C ALA A 180 -2.55 -17.47 -1.61
N SER A 181 -2.58 -17.03 -0.35
CA SER A 181 -1.66 -17.52 0.70
C SER A 181 -1.96 -18.93 1.21
N GLN A 182 -3.23 -19.29 1.36
CA GLN A 182 -3.61 -20.55 2.01
C GLN A 182 -4.00 -21.63 1.01
N PHE A 183 -4.43 -21.26 -0.19
CA PHE A 183 -4.94 -22.18 -1.21
C PHE A 183 -4.10 -22.21 -2.49
N GLY A 184 -3.11 -21.32 -2.66
CA GLY A 184 -2.33 -21.21 -3.91
C GLY A 184 -3.20 -20.83 -5.12
N LYS A 185 -4.35 -20.20 -4.87
CA LYS A 185 -5.30 -19.76 -5.89
C LYS A 185 -4.94 -18.31 -6.27
N ASP A 186 -3.98 -18.17 -7.17
CA ASP A 186 -3.55 -16.88 -7.72
C ASP A 186 -4.49 -16.43 -8.87
N ASN A 187 -4.42 -15.16 -9.29
CA ASN A 187 -5.24 -14.57 -10.36
C ASN A 187 -6.74 -14.49 -10.01
N THR A 188 -7.03 -14.10 -8.77
CA THR A 188 -8.39 -14.05 -8.22
C THR A 188 -9.26 -12.98 -8.87
N SER A 189 -8.65 -11.96 -9.47
CA SER A 189 -9.35 -10.92 -10.23
C SER A 189 -8.56 -10.49 -11.47
N LYS A 190 -9.18 -9.69 -12.36
CA LYS A 190 -8.61 -9.34 -13.68
C LYS A 190 -8.88 -7.89 -14.10
N ILE A 191 -8.01 -7.38 -14.97
CA ILE A 191 -8.12 -6.11 -15.70
C ILE A 191 -7.96 -6.43 -17.18
N GLY A 192 -9.08 -6.61 -17.89
CA GLY A 192 -9.04 -7.22 -19.23
C GLY A 192 -8.37 -8.59 -19.19
N ASP A 193 -7.31 -8.78 -19.97
CA ASP A 193 -6.51 -10.02 -20.00
C ASP A 193 -5.41 -10.08 -18.92
N ILE A 194 -5.22 -8.99 -18.17
CA ILE A 194 -4.22 -8.94 -17.09
C ILE A 194 -4.82 -9.63 -15.88
N SER A 195 -4.13 -10.67 -15.43
CA SER A 195 -4.51 -11.36 -14.20
C SER A 195 -3.86 -10.70 -13.02
N VAL A 196 -4.56 -10.62 -11.90
CA VAL A 196 -4.06 -9.89 -10.76
C VAL A 196 -4.27 -10.67 -9.47
N THR A 197 -3.23 -10.68 -8.63
CA THR A 197 -3.23 -11.31 -7.31
C THR A 197 -3.02 -10.24 -6.25
N LYS A 198 -3.83 -10.27 -5.19
CA LYS A 198 -3.77 -9.30 -4.09
C LYS A 198 -3.19 -9.96 -2.86
N HIS A 199 -2.26 -9.28 -2.21
CA HIS A 199 -1.72 -9.68 -0.92
C HIS A 199 -1.87 -8.52 0.04
N GLN A 200 -2.46 -8.75 1.19
CA GLN A 200 -2.29 -7.83 2.32
C GLN A 200 -0.89 -8.06 2.90
N ILE A 201 -0.14 -6.97 3.11
CA ILE A 201 1.19 -7.05 3.71
C ILE A 201 1.03 -7.17 5.21
N VAL A 202 1.55 -8.27 5.78
CA VAL A 202 1.59 -8.48 7.22
C VAL A 202 2.72 -7.64 7.82
N VAL A 203 2.34 -6.67 8.67
CA VAL A 203 3.27 -5.83 9.41
C VAL A 203 3.12 -6.13 10.90
N ASP A 204 4.17 -6.67 11.50
CA ASP A 204 4.21 -6.92 12.94
C ASP A 204 4.08 -5.58 13.71
N PRO A 205 3.14 -5.45 14.67
CA PRO A 205 2.95 -4.22 15.44
C PRO A 205 4.21 -3.69 16.14
N LYS A 206 5.26 -4.52 16.33
CA LYS A 206 6.56 -4.04 16.82
C LYS A 206 7.20 -2.96 15.93
N PHE A 207 6.81 -2.88 14.66
CA PHE A 207 7.29 -1.87 13.72
C PHE A 207 6.51 -0.57 13.80
N ASN A 208 5.36 -0.53 14.49
CA ASN A 208 4.56 0.68 14.63
C ASN A 208 5.39 1.84 15.19
N VAL A 209 5.08 3.04 14.71
CA VAL A 209 5.73 4.25 15.17
C VAL A 209 5.17 4.65 16.52
N ALA A 210 5.99 4.60 17.56
CA ALA A 210 5.57 5.02 18.89
C ALA A 210 5.10 6.49 18.88
N TYR A 211 3.97 6.77 19.52
CA TYR A 211 3.51 8.14 19.75
C TYR A 211 4.19 8.70 21.03
N PRO A 212 5.09 9.71 20.90
CA PRO A 212 5.84 10.23 22.05
C PRO A 212 5.05 11.23 22.90
N GLY A 213 3.92 11.74 22.41
CA GLY A 213 3.17 12.81 23.07
C GLY A 213 2.31 12.36 24.26
N THR A 214 1.53 13.29 24.78
CA THR A 214 0.74 13.11 26.01
C THR A 214 -0.77 13.22 25.81
N LEU A 215 -1.25 13.43 24.58
CA LEU A 215 -2.69 13.56 24.31
C LEU A 215 -3.40 12.22 24.53
N ALA A 216 -4.25 12.15 25.55
CA ALA A 216 -4.97 10.94 25.92
C ALA A 216 -5.86 10.41 24.79
N GLY A 217 -6.51 11.30 24.03
CA GLY A 217 -7.32 10.92 22.87
C GLY A 217 -6.47 10.24 21.79
N LEU A 218 -5.29 10.77 21.49
CA LEU A 218 -4.42 10.20 20.47
C LEU A 218 -3.84 8.84 20.91
N LYS A 219 -3.47 8.69 22.20
CA LYS A 219 -3.10 7.39 22.79
C LYS A 219 -4.22 6.37 22.72
N ALA A 220 -5.47 6.80 22.94
CA ALA A 220 -6.62 5.91 22.85
C ALA A 220 -6.90 5.46 21.40
N THR A 221 -6.69 6.34 20.42
CA THR A 221 -6.84 6.01 18.98
C THR A 221 -5.73 5.10 18.47
N PHE A 222 -4.50 5.29 18.96
CA PHE A 222 -3.29 4.55 18.57
C PHE A 222 -2.61 3.91 19.79
N PRO A 223 -3.25 2.93 20.46
CA PRO A 223 -2.73 2.36 21.70
C PRO A 223 -1.39 1.63 21.52
N ASN A 224 -1.12 1.16 20.31
CA ASN A 224 0.13 0.48 19.92
C ASN A 224 1.04 1.37 19.05
N GLY A 225 0.85 2.70 19.07
CA GLY A 225 1.49 3.61 18.13
C GLY A 225 0.81 3.65 16.75
N PHE A 226 1.34 4.48 15.86
CA PHE A 226 0.85 4.63 14.49
C PHE A 226 1.25 3.40 13.67
N PRO A 227 0.33 2.81 12.87
CA PRO A 227 0.68 1.76 11.92
C PRO A 227 1.85 2.19 11.04
N PHE A 228 2.75 1.26 10.80
CA PHE A 228 3.94 1.55 10.00
C PHE A 228 3.61 1.51 8.50
N SER A 229 3.94 2.59 7.75
CA SER A 229 3.84 2.63 6.28
C SER A 229 5.20 2.36 5.64
N MET A 230 5.22 1.48 4.64
CA MET A 230 6.39 1.18 3.79
C MET A 230 6.02 1.17 2.30
N GLY A 231 4.98 1.93 1.94
CA GLY A 231 4.37 1.89 0.63
C GLY A 231 4.93 2.86 -0.40
N SER A 232 5.79 3.79 0.03
CA SER A 232 6.29 4.86 -0.83
C SER A 232 7.04 4.29 -2.04
N ALA A 233 7.89 3.29 -1.83
CA ALA A 233 8.66 2.68 -2.91
C ALA A 233 8.76 1.16 -2.82
N LEU A 234 9.05 0.53 -3.96
CA LEU A 234 9.29 -0.91 -4.07
C LEU A 234 10.40 -1.20 -5.09
N ALA A 235 11.44 -1.92 -4.68
CA ALA A 235 12.44 -2.46 -5.61
C ALA A 235 12.59 -3.97 -5.44
N PHE A 236 12.67 -4.70 -6.55
CA PHE A 236 13.03 -6.12 -6.50
C PHE A 236 14.43 -6.29 -5.90
N LYS A 237 14.53 -7.08 -4.82
CA LYS A 237 15.80 -7.40 -4.17
C LYS A 237 16.37 -8.69 -4.72
N GLU A 238 15.64 -9.80 -4.55
CA GLU A 238 16.06 -11.11 -5.06
C GLU A 238 14.94 -12.14 -5.05
N LYS A 239 15.17 -13.24 -5.77
CA LYS A 239 14.49 -14.51 -5.52
C LYS A 239 15.41 -15.41 -4.69
N THR A 240 15.01 -15.67 -3.46
CA THR A 240 15.78 -16.46 -2.51
C THR A 240 15.79 -17.96 -2.85
N LYS A 241 16.76 -18.69 -2.30
CA LYS A 241 16.94 -20.13 -2.57
C LYS A 241 15.74 -21.00 -2.17
N ASP A 242 15.00 -20.59 -1.15
CA ASP A 242 13.79 -21.27 -0.69
C ASP A 242 12.52 -20.81 -1.42
N GLY A 243 12.68 -20.09 -2.54
CA GLY A 243 11.61 -19.75 -3.47
C GLY A 243 10.87 -18.45 -3.15
N ALA A 244 11.17 -17.78 -2.03
CA ALA A 244 10.55 -16.50 -1.71
C ALA A 244 11.10 -15.37 -2.58
N ILE A 245 10.27 -14.37 -2.80
CA ILE A 245 10.67 -13.12 -3.45
C ILE A 245 10.84 -12.07 -2.35
N GLU A 246 11.96 -11.36 -2.38
CA GLU A 246 12.20 -10.24 -1.49
C GLU A 246 12.24 -8.93 -2.26
N PHE A 247 11.75 -7.89 -1.61
CA PHE A 247 11.72 -6.53 -2.12
C PHE A 247 12.32 -5.60 -1.09
N TYR A 248 13.04 -4.58 -1.55
CA TYR A 248 13.22 -3.38 -0.74
C TYR A 248 11.92 -2.57 -0.78
N VAL A 249 11.54 -2.05 0.37
CA VAL A 249 10.40 -1.15 0.56
C VAL A 249 10.85 0.11 1.29
N LEU A 250 10.12 1.21 1.19
CA LEU A 250 10.51 2.52 1.72
C LEU A 250 9.36 3.20 2.46
N SER A 251 9.63 3.78 3.63
CA SER A 251 8.69 4.66 4.32
C SER A 251 8.85 6.10 3.85
N ASP A 252 7.76 6.87 3.83
CA ASP A 252 7.83 8.33 3.68
C ASP A 252 8.44 9.04 4.93
N ARG A 253 8.28 10.37 5.05
CA ARG A 253 8.65 11.27 6.15
C ARG A 253 8.04 10.92 7.51
N GLY A 254 7.19 9.89 7.58
CA GLY A 254 6.59 9.43 8.81
C GLY A 254 5.19 9.98 9.07
N PRO A 255 4.61 9.64 10.24
CA PRO A 255 3.32 10.15 10.69
C PRO A 255 3.24 11.67 10.57
N ASN A 256 2.40 12.15 9.66
CA ASN A 256 2.11 13.57 9.48
C ASN A 256 0.62 13.77 9.15
N ALA A 257 0.11 14.99 9.36
CA ALA A 257 -1.27 15.30 9.10
C ALA A 257 -1.45 16.74 8.58
N ASP A 258 -2.43 16.92 7.70
CA ASP A 258 -2.85 18.24 7.22
C ASP A 258 -3.30 19.13 8.38
N SER A 259 -2.88 20.40 8.33
CA SER A 259 -3.26 21.41 9.32
C SER A 259 -3.54 22.76 8.66
N PRO A 260 -4.28 23.65 9.34
CA PRO A 260 -4.47 25.00 8.85
C PRO A 260 -3.16 25.78 8.66
N ASN A 261 -3.18 26.75 7.76
CA ASN A 261 -2.06 27.68 7.61
C ASN A 261 -1.89 28.53 8.89
N LEU A 262 -0.70 29.09 9.06
CA LEU A 262 -0.49 30.21 9.99
C LEU A 262 -1.35 31.42 9.56
N ALA A 263 -1.61 32.34 10.48
CA ALA A 263 -2.41 33.55 10.20
C ALA A 263 -1.82 34.45 9.09
N ASP A 264 -0.52 34.36 8.82
CA ASP A 264 0.15 35.05 7.71
C ASP A 264 0.03 34.32 6.36
N GLY A 265 -0.65 33.17 6.33
CA GLY A 265 -0.86 32.34 5.15
C GLY A 265 0.21 31.26 4.94
N THR A 266 1.23 31.17 5.78
CA THR A 266 2.27 30.14 5.67
C THR A 266 1.69 28.75 5.87
N ALA A 267 1.99 27.83 4.94
CA ALA A 267 1.54 26.44 5.02
C ALA A 267 2.13 25.73 6.25
N THR A 268 1.40 24.78 6.82
CA THR A 268 1.87 23.99 7.97
C THR A 268 1.54 22.51 7.79
N LYS A 269 2.28 21.67 8.52
CA LYS A 269 1.99 20.25 8.70
C LYS A 269 2.22 19.85 10.14
N VAL A 270 1.38 18.97 10.68
CA VAL A 270 1.54 18.43 12.03
C VAL A 270 2.29 17.09 11.98
N PHE A 271 3.33 16.96 12.79
CA PHE A 271 4.15 15.76 12.97
C PHE A 271 3.96 15.22 14.40
N PRO A 272 3.01 14.29 14.63
CA PRO A 272 2.77 13.73 15.95
C PRO A 272 3.90 12.84 16.48
N ALA A 273 4.79 12.36 15.60
CA ALA A 273 6.02 11.66 15.95
C ALA A 273 7.21 12.38 15.30
N PRO A 274 7.58 13.58 15.79
CA PRO A 274 8.46 14.48 15.06
C PRO A 274 9.89 13.96 14.90
N ASP A 275 10.34 13.05 15.77
CA ASP A 275 11.66 12.42 15.70
C ASP A 275 11.66 11.08 14.94
N PHE A 276 10.60 10.81 14.17
CA PHE A 276 10.58 9.69 13.26
C PHE A 276 11.74 9.80 12.26
N THR A 277 12.50 8.71 12.15
CA THR A 277 13.57 8.55 11.16
C THR A 277 13.05 7.68 10.03
N PRO A 278 12.96 8.20 8.79
CA PRO A 278 12.61 7.42 7.61
C PRO A 278 13.47 6.17 7.45
N LYS A 279 12.89 5.11 6.89
CA LYS A 279 13.46 3.76 6.85
C LYS A 279 13.28 3.13 5.50
N PHE A 280 14.22 2.26 5.13
CA PHE A 280 13.96 1.22 4.14
C PHE A 280 13.81 -0.13 4.85
N GLY A 281 13.17 -1.08 4.20
CA GLY A 281 12.92 -2.40 4.77
C GLY A 281 13.03 -3.50 3.74
N VAL A 282 12.87 -4.73 4.22
CA VAL A 282 12.73 -5.91 3.36
C VAL A 282 11.33 -6.47 3.55
N MET A 283 10.57 -6.55 2.47
CA MET A 283 9.31 -7.27 2.40
C MET A 283 9.56 -8.62 1.72
N ARG A 284 9.01 -9.69 2.29
CA ARG A 284 9.15 -11.06 1.79
C ARG A 284 7.79 -11.61 1.39
N LEU A 285 7.68 -12.06 0.14
CA LEU A 285 6.55 -12.81 -0.38
C LEU A 285 6.94 -14.29 -0.49
N LYS A 286 6.30 -15.15 0.30
CA LYS A 286 6.52 -16.60 0.27
C LYS A 286 5.20 -17.34 0.44
N ASP A 287 4.95 -18.33 -0.41
CA ASP A 287 3.75 -19.17 -0.36
C ASP A 287 2.46 -18.31 -0.27
N GLY A 288 2.42 -17.22 -1.06
CA GLY A 288 1.33 -16.25 -1.12
C GLY A 288 1.18 -15.32 0.09
N VAL A 289 2.04 -15.41 1.11
CA VAL A 289 2.08 -14.49 2.27
C VAL A 289 3.11 -13.39 2.03
N ALA A 290 2.66 -12.13 1.96
CA ALA A 290 3.53 -10.94 1.96
C ALA A 290 3.72 -10.45 3.40
N SER A 291 4.96 -10.26 3.83
CA SER A 291 5.28 -9.84 5.20
C SER A 291 6.48 -8.89 5.25
N LEU A 292 6.42 -7.87 6.10
CA LEU A 292 7.57 -7.03 6.40
C LEU A 292 8.50 -7.77 7.38
N VAL A 293 9.74 -8.06 6.97
CA VAL A 293 10.66 -8.88 7.76
C VAL A 293 11.69 -8.06 8.54
N SER A 294 12.11 -6.91 8.01
CA SER A 294 13.10 -6.04 8.66
C SER A 294 12.99 -4.59 8.19
N VAL A 295 13.45 -3.67 9.03
CA VAL A 295 13.57 -2.22 8.73
C VAL A 295 14.95 -1.72 9.16
N THR A 296 15.45 -0.71 8.46
CA THR A 296 16.73 -0.04 8.73
C THR A 296 16.54 1.47 8.64
N ASP A 297 16.98 2.19 9.67
CA ASP A 297 16.96 3.66 9.71
C ASP A 297 17.84 4.25 8.60
N ILE A 298 17.36 5.28 7.93
CA ILE A 298 18.18 6.11 7.04
C ILE A 298 18.89 7.16 7.89
N LEU A 299 20.21 7.05 7.97
CA LEU A 299 21.06 7.87 8.82
C LEU A 299 21.85 8.88 8.00
N ASN A 300 22.18 10.01 8.60
CA ASN A 300 23.16 10.94 8.05
C ASN A 300 24.53 10.26 7.91
N ALA A 301 25.42 10.86 7.11
CA ALA A 301 26.77 10.36 6.89
C ALA A 301 27.57 10.19 8.20
N ASP A 302 27.34 11.07 9.18
CA ASP A 302 27.96 11.02 10.51
C ASP A 302 27.34 9.96 11.45
N GLY A 303 26.25 9.31 11.04
CA GLY A 303 25.52 8.31 11.81
C GLY A 303 24.41 8.89 12.71
N SER A 304 24.22 10.21 12.73
CA SER A 304 23.03 10.81 13.36
C SER A 304 21.77 10.46 12.58
N LYS A 305 20.62 10.49 13.26
CA LYS A 305 19.32 10.21 12.65
C LYS A 305 18.92 11.32 11.69
N THR A 306 18.34 10.95 10.54
CA THR A 306 17.51 11.87 9.77
C THR A 306 16.14 12.00 10.43
N THR A 307 15.36 13.01 10.02
CA THR A 307 13.93 13.12 10.36
C THR A 307 13.10 13.37 9.11
N GLY A 308 11.79 13.22 9.22
CA GLY A 308 10.86 13.65 8.17
C GLY A 308 10.43 15.11 8.23
N ARG A 309 11.01 15.91 9.13
CA ARG A 309 10.68 17.34 9.22
C ARG A 309 11.27 18.08 8.01
N PRO A 310 10.60 19.12 7.48
CA PRO A 310 11.09 19.87 6.34
C PRO A 310 12.36 20.66 6.68
N THR A 311 13.14 20.99 5.65
CA THR A 311 14.26 21.94 5.73
C THR A 311 13.74 23.38 5.86
N ALA A 312 14.60 24.29 6.33
CA ALA A 312 14.21 25.69 6.52
C ALA A 312 13.78 26.37 5.21
N ALA A 313 12.84 27.31 5.26
CA ALA A 313 12.19 27.93 4.08
C ALA A 313 13.16 28.57 3.07
N ASN A 314 14.35 28.98 3.51
CA ASN A 314 15.40 29.58 2.70
C ASN A 314 16.44 28.57 2.18
N GLU A 315 16.31 27.29 2.51
CA GLU A 315 17.19 26.22 2.05
C GLU A 315 16.67 25.56 0.77
N ILE A 316 17.61 25.02 -0.03
CA ILE A 316 17.27 24.24 -1.23
C ILE A 316 16.51 22.99 -0.79
N GLY A 317 15.39 22.72 -1.46
CA GLY A 317 14.54 21.57 -1.14
C GLY A 317 13.54 21.81 -0.02
N SER A 318 13.29 23.06 0.38
CA SER A 318 12.21 23.32 1.33
C SER A 318 10.83 23.21 0.67
N SER A 319 9.91 22.50 1.33
CA SER A 319 8.47 22.58 1.07
C SER A 319 7.86 23.92 1.49
N LYS A 320 8.63 24.77 2.20
CA LYS A 320 8.22 26.04 2.82
C LYS A 320 7.11 25.91 3.86
N GLU A 321 6.78 24.69 4.25
CA GLU A 321 5.83 24.44 5.33
C GLU A 321 6.53 24.57 6.68
N VAL A 322 5.77 24.99 7.69
CA VAL A 322 6.23 25.02 9.08
C VAL A 322 5.80 23.72 9.76
N PRO A 323 6.74 22.93 10.32
CA PRO A 323 6.39 21.73 11.06
C PRO A 323 5.81 22.10 12.43
N LEU A 324 4.72 21.45 12.81
CA LEU A 324 4.02 21.63 14.07
C LEU A 324 3.94 20.32 14.85
N SER A 325 3.88 20.41 16.17
CA SER A 325 3.53 19.28 17.04
C SER A 325 2.04 18.97 16.96
N ASP A 326 1.64 17.85 17.55
CA ASP A 326 0.24 17.45 17.79
C ASP A 326 -0.57 18.44 18.64
N THR A 327 0.11 19.38 19.31
CA THR A 327 -0.50 20.51 20.05
C THR A 327 -0.37 21.84 19.31
N LEU A 328 -0.08 21.80 18.01
CA LEU A 328 0.06 22.95 17.10
C LEU A 328 1.22 23.90 17.44
N GLN A 329 2.14 23.51 18.34
CA GLN A 329 3.35 24.29 18.61
C GLN A 329 4.37 24.09 17.50
N THR A 330 5.02 25.18 17.07
CA THR A 330 6.09 25.14 16.07
C THR A 330 7.25 24.25 16.52
N LEU A 331 7.68 23.37 15.63
CA LEU A 331 8.85 22.52 15.78
C LEU A 331 10.04 23.11 15.04
N ALA A 332 11.24 22.66 15.41
CA ALA A 332 12.44 22.97 14.63
C ALA A 332 12.41 22.23 13.29
N THR A 333 12.80 22.93 12.22
CA THR A 333 13.11 22.29 10.92
C THR A 333 14.36 21.42 11.04
N ASP A 334 14.53 20.50 10.09
CA ASP A 334 15.72 19.67 10.00
C ASP A 334 16.39 19.90 8.65
N LYS A 335 17.64 20.38 8.68
CA LYS A 335 18.44 20.60 7.47
C LYS A 335 18.70 19.30 6.69
N ASN A 336 18.71 18.17 7.40
CA ASN A 336 18.86 16.85 6.82
C ASN A 336 17.52 16.11 6.71
N GLY A 337 16.41 16.82 6.85
CA GLY A 337 15.07 16.30 6.61
C GLY A 337 14.95 15.63 5.24
N ILE A 338 14.22 14.52 5.19
CA ILE A 338 13.92 13.79 3.95
C ILE A 338 12.48 13.29 3.92
N ASP A 339 11.95 13.21 2.70
CA ASP A 339 10.58 12.85 2.32
C ASP A 339 10.69 11.82 1.19
N PRO A 340 11.12 10.59 1.48
CA PRO A 340 11.67 9.71 0.46
C PRO A 340 10.60 8.86 -0.23
N GLU A 341 10.55 8.89 -1.56
CA GLU A 341 9.44 8.33 -2.36
C GLU A 341 9.82 7.17 -3.28
N GLY A 342 11.06 7.11 -3.76
CA GLY A 342 11.51 6.09 -4.71
C GLY A 342 12.72 5.32 -4.20
N ILE A 343 12.90 4.05 -4.59
CA ILE A 343 14.08 3.23 -4.22
C ILE A 343 14.53 2.35 -5.38
N VAL A 344 15.85 2.29 -5.62
CA VAL A 344 16.48 1.34 -6.55
C VAL A 344 17.82 0.85 -6.00
N VAL A 345 18.31 -0.26 -6.54
CA VAL A 345 19.58 -0.89 -6.14
C VAL A 345 20.57 -0.77 -7.28
N ASP A 346 21.77 -0.27 -7.02
CA ASP A 346 22.83 -0.22 -8.02
C ASP A 346 23.65 -1.53 -8.11
N LYS A 347 24.57 -1.58 -9.08
CA LYS A 347 25.41 -2.77 -9.32
C LYS A 347 26.38 -3.08 -8.18
N ASN A 348 26.69 -2.12 -7.33
CA ASN A 348 27.51 -2.31 -6.12
C ASN A 348 26.67 -2.80 -4.94
N GLY A 349 25.35 -2.78 -5.07
CA GLY A 349 24.39 -3.08 -4.02
C GLY A 349 24.05 -1.87 -3.15
N ASP A 350 24.55 -0.67 -3.46
CA ASP A 350 24.11 0.55 -2.76
C ASP A 350 22.65 0.85 -3.14
N LEU A 351 21.90 1.41 -2.20
CA LEU A 351 20.54 1.88 -2.46
C LEU A 351 20.59 3.32 -2.97
N TRP A 352 19.79 3.64 -3.95
CA TRP A 352 19.49 5.01 -4.35
C TRP A 352 18.02 5.29 -4.10
N ILE A 353 17.74 6.41 -3.45
CA ILE A 353 16.38 6.91 -3.26
C ILE A 353 16.22 8.29 -3.87
N CYS A 354 14.99 8.65 -4.18
CA CYS A 354 14.62 10.04 -4.47
C CYS A 354 13.72 10.62 -3.37
N ASP A 355 13.58 11.95 -3.39
CA ASP A 355 12.99 12.71 -2.29
C ASP A 355 12.00 13.77 -2.79
N GLU A 356 10.83 13.86 -2.15
CA GLU A 356 9.74 14.77 -2.46
C GLU A 356 9.94 16.17 -1.86
N TYR A 357 10.86 16.40 -0.93
CA TYR A 357 11.25 17.74 -0.46
C TYR A 357 12.21 18.43 -1.45
N GLY A 358 13.12 17.67 -2.03
CA GLY A 358 14.40 18.19 -2.46
C GLY A 358 14.57 18.67 -3.89
N PRO A 359 13.75 18.18 -4.84
CA PRO A 359 13.98 16.85 -5.40
C PRO A 359 15.45 16.41 -5.25
N PHE A 360 15.71 15.45 -4.36
CA PHE A 360 17.06 14.94 -4.11
C PHE A 360 17.27 13.56 -4.73
N LEU A 361 18.52 13.23 -5.04
CA LEU A 361 18.98 11.85 -5.19
C LEU A 361 19.90 11.52 -4.03
N ILE A 362 19.63 10.43 -3.32
CA ILE A 362 20.36 10.05 -2.12
C ILE A 362 20.85 8.61 -2.26
N ARG A 363 22.17 8.42 -2.16
CA ARG A 363 22.78 7.08 -2.13
C ARG A 363 23.00 6.65 -0.68
N ILE A 364 22.65 5.42 -0.36
CA ILE A 364 22.64 4.85 0.99
C ILE A 364 23.39 3.51 0.97
N ASP A 365 24.23 3.29 1.99
CA ASP A 365 24.77 1.97 2.29
C ASP A 365 23.67 1.12 2.97
N PRO A 366 23.15 0.05 2.32
CA PRO A 366 22.07 -0.75 2.89
C PRO A 366 22.46 -1.50 4.17
N LYS A 367 23.76 -1.67 4.46
CA LYS A 367 24.22 -2.40 5.66
C LYS A 367 24.16 -1.53 6.90
N THR A 368 24.44 -0.24 6.75
CA THR A 368 24.53 0.70 7.87
C THR A 368 23.38 1.70 7.91
N GLY A 369 22.65 1.84 6.80
CA GLY A 369 21.63 2.87 6.61
C GLY A 369 22.20 4.27 6.39
N LYS A 370 23.52 4.44 6.34
CA LYS A 370 24.14 5.76 6.19
C LYS A 370 24.04 6.29 4.77
N ILE A 371 23.66 7.56 4.68
CA ILE A 371 23.76 8.35 3.46
C ILE A 371 25.25 8.51 3.08
N LEU A 372 25.57 8.09 1.86
CA LEU A 372 26.90 8.20 1.24
C LEU A 372 27.02 9.44 0.36
N GLU A 373 25.92 9.85 -0.27
CA GLU A 373 25.87 10.96 -1.22
C GLU A 373 24.44 11.53 -1.23
N LYS A 374 24.30 12.86 -1.21
CA LYS A 374 23.01 13.56 -1.36
C LYS A 374 23.17 14.66 -2.40
N LEU A 375 22.52 14.49 -3.55
CA LEU A 375 22.51 15.43 -4.66
C LEU A 375 21.25 16.29 -4.60
N TYR A 376 21.39 17.56 -4.96
CA TYR A 376 20.30 18.54 -4.94
C TYR A 376 20.39 19.51 -6.11
N PRO A 377 19.31 20.23 -6.46
CA PRO A 377 19.30 21.17 -7.57
C PRO A 377 20.39 22.24 -7.49
N GLY A 378 20.97 22.59 -8.65
CA GLY A 378 21.96 23.64 -8.80
C GLY A 378 23.36 23.19 -8.39
N ALA A 379 23.94 23.86 -7.39
CA ALA A 379 25.31 23.57 -6.94
C ALA A 379 25.48 22.16 -6.35
N GLY A 380 24.39 21.44 -6.08
CA GLY A 380 24.38 20.07 -5.57
C GLY A 380 24.45 18.97 -6.64
N GLY A 381 24.71 19.32 -7.90
CA GLY A 381 24.96 18.36 -8.98
C GLY A 381 23.73 17.94 -9.79
N LEU A 382 22.54 18.46 -9.49
CA LEU A 382 21.34 18.29 -10.32
C LEU A 382 20.98 19.58 -11.07
N PRO A 383 20.20 19.51 -12.17
CA PRO A 383 19.77 20.71 -12.90
C PRO A 383 19.04 21.73 -12.00
N ALA A 384 19.50 23.00 -12.03
CA ALA A 384 18.98 24.06 -11.16
C ALA A 384 17.47 24.32 -11.31
N VAL A 385 16.92 24.09 -12.51
CA VAL A 385 15.48 24.31 -12.79
C VAL A 385 14.58 23.48 -11.88
N LEU A 386 15.05 22.32 -11.41
CA LEU A 386 14.31 21.41 -10.52
C LEU A 386 13.93 22.06 -9.17
N ALA A 387 14.62 23.12 -8.76
CA ALA A 387 14.25 23.90 -7.57
C ALA A 387 12.87 24.60 -7.71
N ASN A 388 12.33 24.70 -8.93
CA ASN A 388 11.00 25.26 -9.22
C ASN A 388 9.89 24.21 -9.24
N ARG A 389 10.13 23.03 -8.66
CA ARG A 389 9.08 22.07 -8.35
C ARG A 389 7.96 22.74 -7.53
N GLN A 390 6.75 22.18 -7.58
CA GLN A 390 5.68 22.59 -6.65
C GLN A 390 5.93 21.95 -5.27
N ALA A 391 5.65 22.65 -4.17
CA ALA A 391 5.79 22.05 -2.84
C ALA A 391 4.99 20.73 -2.75
N ASN A 392 5.58 19.70 -2.14
CA ASN A 392 5.00 18.34 -2.09
C ASN A 392 4.67 17.80 -3.49
N ARG A 393 5.59 18.03 -4.45
CA ARG A 393 5.59 17.54 -5.85
C ARG A 393 7.04 17.40 -6.35
N GLY A 394 7.91 16.81 -5.53
CA GLY A 394 9.34 16.64 -5.80
C GLY A 394 9.64 15.48 -6.76
N PHE A 395 10.76 14.77 -6.54
CA PHE A 395 10.98 13.52 -7.26
C PHE A 395 10.16 12.42 -6.58
N GLU A 396 9.38 11.71 -7.40
CA GLU A 396 8.55 10.61 -6.92
C GLU A 396 9.13 9.25 -7.34
N GLY A 397 9.38 9.10 -8.64
CA GLY A 397 9.87 7.85 -9.21
C GLY A 397 11.36 7.89 -9.51
N ILE A 398 12.05 6.78 -9.24
CA ILE A 398 13.46 6.61 -9.55
C ILE A 398 13.73 5.27 -10.22
N ALA A 399 14.51 5.28 -11.29
CA ALA A 399 14.94 4.08 -11.99
C ALA A 399 16.44 4.07 -12.23
N ILE A 400 17.04 2.88 -12.27
CA ILE A 400 18.43 2.69 -12.71
C ILE A 400 18.48 1.89 -14.00
N ALA A 401 19.06 2.46 -15.04
CA ALA A 401 19.22 1.80 -16.33
C ALA A 401 20.15 0.58 -16.20
N PRO A 402 19.72 -0.63 -16.61
CA PRO A 402 20.44 -1.86 -16.30
C PRO A 402 21.81 -1.95 -16.98
N ALA A 403 21.99 -1.44 -18.21
CA ALA A 403 23.26 -1.56 -18.91
C ALA A 403 24.23 -0.44 -18.47
N SER A 404 23.83 0.83 -18.59
CA SER A 404 24.70 1.97 -18.27
C SER A 404 24.85 2.28 -16.77
N GLY A 405 23.90 1.90 -15.92
CA GLY A 405 23.89 2.28 -14.50
C GLY A 405 23.51 3.75 -14.27
N LYS A 406 22.99 4.43 -15.29
CA LYS A 406 22.46 5.80 -15.15
C LYS A 406 21.17 5.81 -14.35
N ILE A 407 20.98 6.86 -13.58
CA ILE A 407 19.82 7.05 -12.71
C ILE A 407 18.87 8.03 -13.38
N TYR A 408 17.58 7.70 -13.34
CA TYR A 408 16.51 8.53 -13.85
C TYR A 408 15.55 8.84 -12.70
N ALA A 409 15.15 10.10 -12.55
CA ALA A 409 14.15 10.48 -11.56
C ALA A 409 13.09 11.39 -12.16
N ALA A 410 11.82 11.09 -11.87
CA ALA A 410 10.67 11.80 -12.42
C ALA A 410 10.14 12.81 -11.40
N VAL A 411 9.95 14.06 -11.82
CA VAL A 411 9.27 15.06 -11.01
C VAL A 411 7.77 14.75 -11.03
N GLN A 412 7.16 14.65 -9.84
CA GLN A 412 5.77 14.20 -9.67
C GLN A 412 4.80 14.97 -10.57
N SER A 413 4.89 16.30 -10.57
CA SER A 413 4.06 17.18 -11.40
C SER A 413 4.90 18.24 -12.11
N ASN A 414 4.28 19.00 -13.02
CA ASN A 414 4.97 20.08 -13.74
C ASN A 414 5.69 21.06 -12.80
N LEU A 415 6.80 21.61 -13.27
CA LEU A 415 7.47 22.72 -12.58
C LEU A 415 6.59 23.98 -12.63
N GLU A 416 6.65 24.77 -11.57
CA GLU A 416 6.01 26.08 -11.45
C GLU A 416 7.08 27.17 -11.37
N ILE A 417 7.56 27.58 -12.54
CA ILE A 417 8.58 28.62 -12.71
C ILE A 417 7.90 29.99 -12.73
N SER A 418 8.51 30.97 -12.07
CA SER A 418 8.11 32.39 -12.16
C SER A 418 9.00 33.12 -13.17
N ASP A 419 8.38 33.81 -14.14
CA ASP A 419 9.13 34.71 -15.04
C ASP A 419 9.52 36.02 -14.33
N SER A 420 10.23 36.91 -15.04
CA SER A 420 10.64 38.21 -14.51
C SER A 420 9.48 39.15 -14.14
N LYS A 421 8.24 38.80 -14.50
CA LYS A 421 7.01 39.53 -14.18
C LYS A 421 6.17 38.82 -13.12
N ASN A 422 6.71 37.77 -12.47
CA ASN A 422 6.03 36.89 -11.52
C ASN A 422 4.83 36.11 -12.11
N ASN A 423 4.77 35.93 -13.43
CA ASN A 423 3.82 34.98 -14.01
C ASN A 423 4.31 33.56 -13.78
N LYS A 424 3.41 32.68 -13.33
CA LYS A 424 3.72 31.28 -13.05
C LYS A 424 3.43 30.39 -14.25
N SER A 425 4.28 29.41 -14.51
CA SER A 425 4.13 28.40 -15.57
C SER A 425 3.14 27.28 -15.22
N SER A 426 1.99 27.60 -14.64
CA SER A 426 1.00 26.63 -14.12
C SER A 426 0.27 25.81 -15.18
N LYS A 427 0.50 26.11 -16.47
CA LYS A 427 -0.10 25.47 -17.64
C LYS A 427 0.93 24.73 -18.51
N ALA A 428 2.09 24.39 -17.94
CA ALA A 428 3.11 23.64 -18.66
C ALA A 428 2.55 22.35 -19.27
N LEU A 429 2.98 22.01 -20.47
CA LEU A 429 2.48 20.85 -21.23
C LEU A 429 3.27 19.55 -20.94
N PHE A 430 4.20 19.59 -19.99
CA PHE A 430 5.04 18.45 -19.63
C PHE A 430 5.50 18.56 -18.16
N THR A 431 5.85 17.42 -17.57
CA THR A 431 6.76 17.33 -16.41
C THR A 431 8.12 16.80 -16.86
N ARG A 432 9.12 16.76 -15.98
CA ARG A 432 10.50 16.41 -16.34
C ARG A 432 10.92 15.05 -15.77
N ILE A 433 11.63 14.28 -16.58
CA ILE A 433 12.45 13.14 -16.13
C ILE A 433 13.90 13.59 -16.19
N ALA A 434 14.59 13.63 -15.05
CA ALA A 434 16.01 13.94 -14.95
C ALA A 434 16.84 12.66 -15.10
N GLU A 435 17.94 12.74 -15.84
CA GLU A 435 18.98 11.70 -15.90
C GLU A 435 20.21 12.20 -15.14
N TYR A 436 20.84 11.30 -14.39
CA TYR A 436 22.13 11.48 -13.75
C TYR A 436 23.04 10.28 -14.03
N ASP A 437 24.24 10.56 -14.50
CA ASP A 437 25.28 9.55 -14.69
C ASP A 437 26.23 9.53 -13.48
N PRO A 438 26.20 8.50 -12.62
CA PRO A 438 27.05 8.46 -11.44
C PRO A 438 28.54 8.36 -11.75
N ALA A 439 28.92 7.89 -12.95
CA ALA A 439 30.31 7.76 -13.37
C ALA A 439 30.89 9.09 -13.87
N THR A 440 30.12 9.85 -14.66
CA THR A 440 30.59 11.12 -15.25
C THR A 440 30.08 12.36 -14.52
N LYS A 441 29.11 12.21 -13.62
CA LYS A 441 28.37 13.29 -12.94
C LYS A 441 27.58 14.17 -13.91
N ALA A 442 27.39 13.74 -15.16
CA ALA A 442 26.62 14.47 -16.15
C ALA A 442 25.12 14.33 -15.89
N THR A 443 24.36 15.36 -16.26
CA THR A 443 22.90 15.39 -16.13
C THR A 443 22.22 15.77 -17.44
N ARG A 444 21.04 15.20 -17.68
CA ARG A 444 20.14 15.58 -18.78
C ARG A 444 18.70 15.64 -18.26
N MET A 445 17.80 16.21 -19.05
CA MET A 445 16.36 16.18 -18.73
C MET A 445 15.55 15.92 -20.00
N PHE A 446 14.41 15.25 -19.84
CA PHE A 446 13.47 14.94 -20.90
C PHE A 446 12.07 15.41 -20.52
N ALA A 447 11.30 15.88 -21.50
CA ALA A 447 9.91 16.29 -21.30
C ALA A 447 8.98 15.07 -21.34
N TYR A 448 8.36 14.72 -20.22
CA TYR A 448 7.26 13.76 -20.15
C TYR A 448 5.93 14.48 -20.39
N PRO A 449 5.16 14.13 -21.43
CA PRO A 449 3.99 14.90 -21.84
C PRO A 449 2.86 14.83 -20.81
N ILE A 450 2.18 15.96 -20.60
CA ILE A 450 0.93 16.03 -19.84
C ILE A 450 -0.24 16.00 -20.83
N ASP A 451 -1.15 15.05 -20.64
CA ASP A 451 -2.30 14.89 -21.53
C ASP A 451 -3.30 16.05 -21.42
N ALA A 452 -4.00 16.33 -22.51
CA ALA A 452 -5.10 17.29 -22.50
C ALA A 452 -6.32 16.78 -21.71
N SER A 453 -6.36 15.50 -21.30
CA SER A 453 -7.39 14.96 -20.42
C SER A 453 -7.37 15.54 -19.00
N TYR A 454 -6.22 16.06 -18.53
CA TYR A 454 -6.15 16.76 -17.24
C TYR A 454 -6.71 18.18 -17.34
N GLY A 455 -7.48 18.59 -16.33
CA GLY A 455 -8.05 19.94 -16.26
C GLY A 455 -6.98 20.99 -15.98
N LYS A 456 -5.99 20.63 -15.15
CA LYS A 456 -4.82 21.43 -14.80
C LYS A 456 -3.57 20.56 -14.88
N SER A 457 -2.46 21.13 -15.32
CA SER A 457 -1.19 20.40 -15.47
C SER A 457 -0.72 19.70 -14.19
N LYS A 458 -0.98 20.33 -13.03
CA LYS A 458 -0.61 19.80 -11.70
C LYS A 458 -1.45 18.59 -11.25
N GLU A 459 -2.53 18.26 -11.95
CA GLU A 459 -3.36 17.10 -11.61
C GLU A 459 -2.70 15.80 -12.04
N LEU A 460 -1.83 15.84 -13.06
CA LEU A 460 -0.95 14.72 -13.38
C LEU A 460 0.11 14.58 -12.28
N LYS A 461 0.18 13.38 -11.74
CA LYS A 461 1.19 12.94 -10.77
C LYS A 461 1.87 11.67 -11.27
N ILE A 462 3.18 11.65 -11.23
CA ILE A 462 3.97 10.41 -11.36
C ILE A 462 3.94 9.69 -10.01
N GLY A 463 3.80 8.36 -10.01
CA GLY A 463 3.85 7.54 -8.80
C GLY A 463 5.20 6.86 -8.57
N ASP A 464 5.75 6.22 -9.60
CA ASP A 464 7.11 5.64 -9.57
C ASP A 464 7.58 5.31 -11.00
N LEU A 465 8.85 4.92 -11.14
CA LEU A 465 9.55 4.65 -12.39
C LEU A 465 10.38 3.35 -12.29
N LEU A 466 10.32 2.50 -13.32
CA LEU A 466 11.14 1.29 -13.38
C LEU A 466 11.81 1.15 -14.75
N ALA A 467 13.13 0.95 -14.80
CA ALA A 467 13.83 0.72 -16.06
C ALA A 467 13.60 -0.72 -16.58
N ILE A 468 13.17 -0.82 -17.84
CA ILE A 468 13.10 -2.06 -18.62
C ILE A 468 14.35 -2.23 -19.50
N SER A 469 14.86 -1.11 -20.00
CA SER A 469 16.14 -0.98 -20.69
C SER A 469 16.73 0.42 -20.43
N ASP A 470 17.88 0.73 -21.02
CA ASP A 470 18.49 2.06 -20.92
C ASP A 470 17.66 3.20 -21.55
N THR A 471 16.63 2.87 -22.32
CA THR A 471 15.74 3.88 -22.92
C THR A 471 14.26 3.65 -22.66
N ARG A 472 13.87 2.51 -22.09
CA ARG A 472 12.47 2.17 -21.85
C ARG A 472 12.19 1.96 -20.38
N PHE A 473 11.07 2.51 -19.92
CA PHE A 473 10.68 2.48 -18.51
C PHE A 473 9.19 2.15 -18.37
N LEU A 474 8.82 1.47 -17.29
CA LEU A 474 7.46 1.53 -16.78
C LEU A 474 7.32 2.75 -15.87
N LEU A 475 6.14 3.35 -15.89
CA LEU A 475 5.82 4.54 -15.11
C LEU A 475 4.39 4.44 -14.60
N ILE A 476 4.19 4.78 -13.32
CA ILE A 476 2.84 5.06 -12.79
C ILE A 476 2.50 6.50 -13.09
N GLU A 477 1.38 6.72 -13.78
CA GLU A 477 0.75 8.02 -13.94
C GLU A 477 -0.60 7.99 -13.25
N GLN A 478 -0.88 9.00 -12.44
CA GLN A 478 -2.14 9.12 -11.73
C GLN A 478 -2.67 10.55 -11.64
N GLY A 479 -3.98 10.68 -11.48
CA GLY A 479 -4.64 11.96 -11.22
C GLY A 479 -6.10 11.99 -11.62
N ILE A 480 -6.79 13.03 -11.14
CA ILE A 480 -8.17 13.31 -11.53
C ILE A 480 -8.17 13.95 -12.91
N GLN A 481 -8.94 13.40 -13.84
CA GLN A 481 -9.08 13.93 -15.20
C GLN A 481 -10.35 14.78 -15.36
N LYS A 482 -10.58 15.35 -16.54
CA LYS A 482 -11.72 16.23 -16.84
C LYS A 482 -13.09 15.56 -16.71
N ASP A 483 -13.15 14.23 -16.69
CA ASP A 483 -14.36 13.47 -16.37
C ASP A 483 -14.68 13.45 -14.87
N GLY A 484 -13.79 13.99 -14.03
CA GLY A 484 -13.93 14.04 -12.58
C GLY A 484 -13.54 12.74 -11.89
N LEU A 485 -13.03 11.75 -12.63
CA LEU A 485 -12.63 10.45 -12.10
C LEU A 485 -11.13 10.40 -11.85
N MET A 486 -10.74 9.64 -10.83
CA MET A 486 -9.37 9.25 -10.64
C MET A 486 -8.98 8.26 -11.72
N HIS A 487 -7.82 8.47 -12.33
CA HIS A 487 -7.18 7.51 -13.22
C HIS A 487 -5.84 7.17 -12.64
N ARG A 488 -5.55 5.88 -12.50
CA ARG A 488 -4.22 5.38 -12.19
C ARG A 488 -3.82 4.34 -13.22
N SER A 489 -2.71 4.59 -13.89
CA SER A 489 -2.33 3.91 -15.12
C SER A 489 -0.87 3.51 -15.11
N ILE A 490 -0.59 2.34 -15.69
CA ILE A 490 0.78 1.94 -16.03
C ILE A 490 1.06 2.30 -17.48
N TYR A 491 2.09 3.11 -17.68
CA TYR A 491 2.61 3.46 -18.99
C TYR A 491 3.95 2.75 -19.24
N LEU A 492 4.15 2.29 -20.47
CA LEU A 492 5.47 1.99 -21.01
C LEU A 492 5.95 3.24 -21.78
N ILE A 493 7.11 3.77 -21.40
CA ILE A 493 7.67 5.00 -21.97
C ILE A 493 9.00 4.72 -22.66
N ASP A 494 9.34 5.53 -23.66
CA ASP A 494 10.61 5.44 -24.41
C ASP A 494 11.24 6.84 -24.59
N ILE A 495 12.46 7.00 -24.10
CA ILE A 495 13.22 8.26 -24.16
C ILE A 495 14.20 8.31 -25.34
N SER A 496 14.33 7.25 -26.15
CA SER A 496 15.38 7.14 -27.17
C SER A 496 15.38 8.27 -28.21
N SER A 497 14.21 8.82 -28.53
CA SER A 497 14.05 9.99 -29.42
C SER A 497 13.85 11.29 -28.66
N ALA A 498 13.80 11.28 -27.33
CA ALA A 498 13.47 12.47 -26.56
C ALA A 498 14.60 13.51 -26.65
N THR A 499 14.21 14.77 -26.86
CA THR A 499 15.14 15.89 -26.89
C THR A 499 15.70 16.15 -25.49
N ASP A 500 17.02 16.20 -25.34
CA ASP A 500 17.67 16.71 -24.13
C ASP A 500 17.33 18.20 -23.95
N LEU A 501 16.70 18.54 -22.81
CA LEU A 501 16.25 19.89 -22.49
C LEU A 501 17.37 20.79 -21.94
N SER A 502 18.57 20.26 -21.74
CA SER A 502 19.70 21.00 -21.15
C SER A 502 20.02 22.28 -21.94
N GLY A 503 19.96 23.42 -21.26
CA GLY A 503 20.25 24.74 -21.84
C GLY A 503 19.24 25.24 -22.88
N LYS A 504 18.09 24.57 -23.05
CA LYS A 504 17.05 24.99 -24.00
C LYS A 504 16.06 25.96 -23.36
N THR A 505 15.68 26.97 -24.14
CA THR A 505 14.67 27.98 -23.79
C THR A 505 13.73 28.19 -24.98
N LEU A 506 12.61 28.88 -24.74
CA LEU A 506 11.78 29.41 -25.81
C LEU A 506 12.52 30.49 -26.60
N GLY A 507 11.97 30.89 -27.76
CA GLY A 507 12.55 31.94 -28.60
C GLY A 507 12.66 33.31 -27.92
N ASP A 508 11.81 33.56 -26.91
CA ASP A 508 11.84 34.76 -26.06
C ASP A 508 12.71 34.61 -24.80
N LYS A 509 13.47 33.51 -24.71
CA LYS A 509 14.38 33.14 -23.61
C LYS A 509 13.72 32.76 -22.30
N ARG A 510 12.39 32.64 -22.23
CA ARG A 510 11.73 32.02 -21.07
C ARG A 510 11.98 30.52 -21.03
N ASP A 511 11.81 29.91 -19.87
CA ASP A 511 11.81 28.47 -19.71
C ASP A 511 10.73 27.78 -20.56
N LEU A 512 11.01 26.54 -20.95
CA LEU A 512 10.13 25.76 -21.84
C LEU A 512 8.73 25.52 -21.24
N GLU A 513 8.60 25.58 -19.92
CA GLU A 513 7.34 25.45 -19.17
C GLU A 513 6.30 26.52 -19.52
N PHE A 514 6.74 27.66 -20.07
CA PHE A 514 5.83 28.70 -20.56
C PHE A 514 5.35 28.47 -21.99
N GLY A 515 5.90 27.48 -22.69
CA GLY A 515 5.67 27.26 -24.11
C GLY A 515 4.29 26.70 -24.39
N ALA A 516 3.61 27.26 -25.39
CA ALA A 516 2.45 26.62 -26.01
C ALA A 516 2.93 25.51 -26.96
N ALA A 517 1.98 24.70 -27.46
CA ALA A 517 2.30 23.57 -28.35
C ALA A 517 3.14 23.98 -29.58
N ALA A 518 2.87 25.17 -30.15
CA ALA A 518 3.63 25.69 -31.29
C ALA A 518 5.08 26.02 -30.92
N ASP A 519 5.33 26.56 -29.73
CA ASP A 519 6.68 26.91 -29.27
C ASP A 519 7.53 25.66 -28.99
N LEU A 520 6.87 24.55 -28.65
CA LEU A 520 7.50 23.27 -28.31
C LEU A 520 7.60 22.32 -29.50
N ALA A 521 7.23 22.72 -30.72
CA ALA A 521 7.21 21.83 -31.89
C ALA A 521 8.57 21.20 -32.23
N GLY A 522 9.70 21.82 -31.83
CA GLY A 522 11.05 21.28 -31.98
C GLY A 522 11.54 20.40 -30.81
N ILE A 523 10.72 20.23 -29.78
CA ILE A 523 11.02 19.39 -28.61
C ILE A 523 10.30 18.06 -28.80
N GLN A 524 11.07 17.00 -29.04
CA GLN A 524 10.55 15.64 -29.03
C GLN A 524 10.36 15.22 -27.57
N MET A 525 9.10 15.15 -27.14
CA MET A 525 8.76 14.64 -25.81
C MET A 525 8.94 13.12 -25.75
N VAL A 526 9.02 12.60 -24.53
CA VAL A 526 9.04 11.16 -24.26
C VAL A 526 7.80 10.50 -24.85
N LYS A 527 8.00 9.39 -25.58
CA LYS A 527 6.89 8.59 -26.10
C LYS A 527 6.30 7.74 -25.00
N ARG A 528 4.99 7.50 -25.03
CA ARG A 528 4.30 6.75 -24.00
C ARG A 528 3.15 5.93 -24.57
N THR A 529 2.97 4.72 -24.05
CA THR A 529 1.83 3.85 -24.37
C THR A 529 1.23 3.33 -23.08
N LYS A 530 -0.07 3.62 -22.87
CA LYS A 530 -0.80 3.10 -21.71
C LYS A 530 -0.94 1.59 -21.85
N LEU A 531 -0.47 0.83 -20.87
CA LEU A 531 -0.66 -0.61 -20.81
C LEU A 531 -2.02 -0.96 -20.24
N PHE A 532 -2.38 -0.35 -19.10
CA PHE A 532 -3.67 -0.50 -18.46
C PHE A 532 -3.93 0.64 -17.47
N ASP A 533 -5.20 0.76 -17.09
CA ASP A 533 -5.73 1.67 -16.08
C ASP A 533 -6.51 0.81 -15.08
N TYR A 534 -6.25 0.96 -13.78
CA TYR A 534 -6.88 0.13 -12.74
C TYR A 534 -8.12 0.77 -12.10
N ASP A 535 -8.42 2.04 -12.37
CA ASP A 535 -9.66 2.71 -11.93
C ASP A 535 -10.75 2.68 -13.01
N ALA A 536 -10.37 2.70 -14.29
CA ALA A 536 -11.28 2.88 -15.42
C ALA A 536 -12.09 1.63 -15.87
N LEU A 537 -12.45 0.71 -14.98
CA LEU A 537 -13.13 -0.53 -15.36
C LEU A 537 -14.51 -0.71 -14.73
N ALA A 538 -15.52 -0.89 -15.58
CA ALA A 538 -16.77 -1.51 -15.18
C ALA A 538 -16.49 -2.90 -14.56
N GLY A 539 -16.92 -3.11 -13.32
CA GLY A 539 -16.58 -4.31 -12.54
C GLY A 539 -15.16 -4.31 -11.96
N GLY A 540 -14.59 -3.11 -11.75
CA GLY A 540 -13.21 -2.83 -11.34
C GLY A 540 -12.59 -3.89 -10.46
N PHE A 541 -11.33 -4.23 -10.78
CA PHE A 541 -10.47 -5.15 -10.04
C PHE A 541 -10.38 -4.83 -8.52
N GLY A 542 -10.92 -3.69 -8.08
CA GLY A 542 -11.18 -3.39 -6.68
C GLY A 542 -9.97 -2.78 -5.99
N TYR A 543 -9.26 -1.88 -6.68
CA TYR A 543 -8.21 -1.07 -6.09
C TYR A 543 -8.84 -0.04 -5.14
N LEU A 544 -8.45 -0.07 -3.86
CA LEU A 544 -9.07 0.77 -2.82
C LEU A 544 -8.14 1.85 -2.25
N ALA A 545 -6.83 1.72 -2.46
CA ALA A 545 -5.88 2.69 -1.95
C ALA A 545 -5.96 4.02 -2.73
N ASP A 546 -5.65 5.13 -2.07
CA ASP A 546 -5.59 6.43 -2.75
C ASP A 546 -4.29 6.61 -3.55
N LYS A 547 -3.18 6.14 -2.98
CA LYS A 547 -1.85 6.28 -3.55
C LYS A 547 -1.40 4.97 -4.20
N SER A 548 -0.83 5.07 -5.39
CA SER A 548 -0.10 4.00 -6.06
C SER A 548 1.29 4.52 -6.36
N GLU A 549 2.29 4.00 -5.66
CA GLU A 549 3.64 4.55 -5.66
C GLU A 549 4.62 3.43 -6.01
N GLY A 550 5.10 2.62 -5.06
CA GLY A 550 6.14 1.64 -5.37
C GLY A 550 5.86 0.69 -6.55
N LEU A 551 6.79 0.64 -7.51
CA LEU A 551 6.71 -0.12 -8.76
C LEU A 551 7.97 -0.94 -9.03
N THR A 552 7.81 -2.26 -9.20
CA THR A 552 8.90 -3.10 -9.74
C THR A 552 8.37 -4.20 -10.65
N MET A 553 9.27 -4.93 -11.29
CA MET A 553 8.95 -6.20 -11.92
C MET A 553 9.63 -7.36 -11.18
N ILE A 554 8.91 -8.47 -11.09
CA ILE A 554 9.41 -9.76 -10.58
C ILE A 554 10.08 -10.54 -11.71
N ASP A 555 9.50 -10.46 -12.90
CA ASP A 555 9.98 -11.06 -14.14
C ASP A 555 9.46 -10.27 -15.35
N GLY A 556 9.70 -10.74 -16.57
CA GLY A 556 9.27 -10.06 -17.79
C GLY A 556 7.75 -9.91 -17.98
N LYS A 557 6.92 -10.54 -17.14
CA LYS A 557 5.45 -10.51 -17.26
C LYS A 557 4.75 -10.07 -15.98
N THR A 558 5.42 -10.08 -14.84
CA THR A 558 4.78 -9.75 -13.56
C THR A 558 5.29 -8.44 -12.99
N ILE A 559 4.39 -7.45 -12.98
CA ILE A 559 4.56 -6.15 -12.31
C ILE A 559 4.06 -6.29 -10.87
N ALA A 560 4.81 -5.74 -9.93
CA ALA A 560 4.45 -5.61 -8.53
C ALA A 560 4.24 -4.13 -8.18
N ILE A 561 3.13 -3.84 -7.51
CA ILE A 561 2.79 -2.49 -7.03
C ILE A 561 2.45 -2.54 -5.54
N VAL A 562 2.84 -1.51 -4.80
CA VAL A 562 2.40 -1.28 -3.40
C VAL A 562 1.74 0.09 -3.26
N ASN A 563 0.94 0.25 -2.21
CA ASN A 563 0.37 1.54 -1.84
C ASN A 563 1.02 2.11 -0.59
N ASP A 564 1.23 3.42 -0.56
CA ASP A 564 1.37 4.17 0.68
C ASP A 564 0.01 4.37 1.34
N ASN A 565 -0.03 4.17 2.66
CA ASN A 565 -1.23 4.29 3.49
C ASN A 565 -1.14 5.45 4.48
N ASP A 566 -0.12 6.33 4.36
CA ASP A 566 0.05 7.54 5.18
C ASP A 566 -0.01 7.25 6.70
N PHE A 567 0.48 6.08 7.13
CA PHE A 567 0.47 5.64 8.53
C PHE A 567 -0.95 5.57 9.14
N ASP A 568 -1.99 5.49 8.29
CA ASP A 568 -3.41 5.45 8.67
C ASP A 568 -3.81 6.64 9.57
N ILE A 569 -3.35 7.84 9.21
CA ILE A 569 -3.64 9.08 9.92
C ILE A 569 -4.54 10.00 9.10
N LYS A 570 -5.52 10.61 9.78
CA LYS A 570 -6.33 11.70 9.24
C LYS A 570 -6.57 12.79 10.27
N ALA A 571 -6.29 14.03 9.88
CA ALA A 571 -6.64 15.19 10.70
C ALA A 571 -8.11 15.59 10.54
N SER A 572 -8.69 16.15 11.60
CA SER A 572 -9.97 16.85 11.54
C SER A 572 -9.98 18.06 12.47
N LEU A 573 -10.72 19.09 12.06
CA LEU A 573 -11.02 20.27 12.88
C LEU A 573 -12.48 20.17 13.26
N GLN A 574 -12.77 19.89 14.53
CA GLN A 574 -14.15 19.63 14.97
C GLN A 574 -14.45 20.27 16.32
N ASP A 575 -15.71 20.65 16.52
CA ASP A 575 -16.21 21.03 17.85
C ASP A 575 -16.50 19.81 18.73
N ALA A 576 -16.91 20.06 19.98
CA ALA A 576 -17.29 18.99 20.92
C ALA A 576 -18.51 18.16 20.48
N LYS A 577 -19.25 18.60 19.46
CA LYS A 577 -20.40 17.89 18.86
C LYS A 577 -20.03 17.15 17.57
N GLY A 578 -18.75 17.18 17.17
CA GLY A 578 -18.26 16.54 15.94
C GLY A 578 -18.53 17.33 14.67
N LYS A 579 -18.97 18.60 14.76
CA LYS A 579 -19.16 19.43 13.56
C LYS A 579 -17.81 19.91 13.03
N THR A 580 -17.60 19.73 11.73
CA THR A 580 -16.38 20.18 11.05
C THR A 580 -16.29 21.69 11.02
N ALA A 581 -15.11 22.21 11.36
CA ALA A 581 -14.78 23.61 11.26
C ALA A 581 -14.00 23.92 9.98
N THR A 582 -14.20 25.12 9.44
CA THR A 582 -13.49 25.67 8.27
C THR A 582 -12.85 27.01 8.63
N ASP A 583 -12.06 27.57 7.70
CA ASP A 583 -11.44 28.90 7.79
C ASP A 583 -10.52 29.12 9.01
N CYS A 584 -10.20 28.06 9.75
CA CYS A 584 -9.26 28.12 10.85
C CYS A 584 -7.89 28.55 10.34
N VAL A 585 -7.17 29.29 11.18
CA VAL A 585 -5.73 29.58 11.04
C VAL A 585 -5.04 29.37 12.38
N ILE A 586 -3.73 29.17 12.35
CA ILE A 586 -2.92 28.98 13.55
C ILE A 586 -2.22 30.29 13.92
N SER A 587 -2.42 30.72 15.16
CA SER A 587 -1.75 31.86 15.78
C SER A 587 -1.23 31.44 17.15
N ASP A 588 0.07 31.58 17.40
CA ASP A 588 0.73 31.22 18.67
C ASP A 588 0.35 29.80 19.17
N GLY A 589 0.33 28.85 18.24
CA GLY A 589 -0.01 27.44 18.50
C GLY A 589 -1.46 27.20 18.91
N LYS A 590 -2.39 28.09 18.54
CA LYS A 590 -3.83 27.97 18.77
C LYS A 590 -4.62 28.15 17.49
N LEU A 591 -5.74 27.45 17.39
CA LEU A 591 -6.71 27.65 16.33
C LEU A 591 -7.49 28.94 16.55
N THR A 592 -7.55 29.79 15.53
CA THR A 592 -8.26 31.07 15.53
C THR A 592 -9.01 31.24 14.20
N GLY A 593 -10.00 32.14 14.15
CA GLY A 593 -10.74 32.44 12.91
C GLY A 593 -11.68 31.34 12.41
N CYS A 594 -11.82 30.23 13.15
CA CYS A 594 -12.63 29.09 12.74
C CYS A 594 -14.12 29.44 12.56
N LYS A 595 -14.76 28.74 11.63
CA LYS A 595 -16.21 28.76 11.43
C LYS A 595 -16.81 27.37 11.50
N ILE A 596 -18.04 27.28 12.00
CA ILE A 596 -18.89 26.08 11.98
C ILE A 596 -20.21 26.48 11.33
N ASP A 597 -20.68 25.70 10.35
CA ASP A 597 -21.88 26.02 9.57
C ASP A 597 -21.86 27.45 9.00
N SER A 598 -20.70 27.91 8.53
CA SER A 598 -20.43 29.27 8.04
C SER A 598 -20.54 30.40 9.07
N ALA A 599 -20.78 30.09 10.36
CA ALA A 599 -20.79 31.06 11.45
C ALA A 599 -19.49 31.03 12.23
N ALA A 600 -19.05 32.18 12.76
CA ALA A 600 -17.86 32.26 13.59
C ALA A 600 -17.99 31.36 14.82
N ALA A 601 -17.00 30.48 15.02
CA ALA A 601 -16.91 29.65 16.20
C ALA A 601 -16.29 30.46 17.35
N ALA A 602 -16.77 30.25 18.58
CA ALA A 602 -16.14 30.85 19.75
C ALA A 602 -14.72 30.28 19.94
N ALA A 603 -13.82 31.08 20.52
CA ALA A 603 -12.47 30.63 20.82
C ALA A 603 -12.48 29.31 21.62
N ASP A 604 -11.49 28.47 21.37
CA ASP A 604 -11.28 27.16 22.03
C ASP A 604 -12.41 26.12 21.86
N THR A 605 -13.46 26.41 21.09
CA THR A 605 -14.53 25.44 20.80
C THR A 605 -14.12 24.38 19.78
N VAL A 606 -13.25 24.73 18.85
CA VAL A 606 -12.73 23.84 17.81
C VAL A 606 -11.43 23.21 18.27
N LYS A 607 -11.31 21.89 18.06
CA LYS A 607 -10.11 21.12 18.36
C LYS A 607 -9.53 20.55 17.08
N PHE A 608 -8.20 20.54 17.01
CA PHE A 608 -7.46 19.72 16.07
C PHE A 608 -7.37 18.30 16.62
N ASN A 609 -7.83 17.32 15.84
CA ASN A 609 -7.78 15.92 16.20
C ASN A 609 -7.03 15.15 15.12
N ILE A 610 -6.26 14.14 15.55
CA ILE A 610 -5.64 13.16 14.68
C ILE A 610 -6.36 11.84 14.96
N ASN A 611 -6.95 11.24 13.92
CA ASN A 611 -7.71 10.00 14.00
C ASN A 611 -7.18 8.98 13.00
N ARG A 612 -7.73 7.76 13.06
CA ARG A 612 -7.58 6.75 12.00
C ARG A 612 -8.11 7.30 10.66
N GLY A 613 -7.47 6.89 9.56
CA GLY A 613 -7.83 7.25 8.20
C GLY A 613 -9.07 6.54 7.69
N ASP A 614 -9.22 6.53 6.36
CA ASP A 614 -10.24 5.70 5.70
C ASP A 614 -9.85 4.22 5.84
N PRO A 615 -10.70 3.35 6.43
CA PRO A 615 -10.40 1.94 6.58
C PRO A 615 -10.09 1.21 5.25
N THR A 616 -10.59 1.73 4.11
CA THR A 616 -10.31 1.18 2.79
C THR A 616 -8.87 1.43 2.33
N GLN A 617 -8.21 2.46 2.87
CA GLN A 617 -6.84 2.84 2.53
C GLN A 617 -5.82 2.34 3.55
N ALA A 618 -6.24 2.13 4.80
CA ALA A 618 -5.37 1.74 5.91
C ALA A 618 -4.47 0.50 5.66
N PRO A 619 -4.91 -0.58 4.98
CA PRO A 619 -4.05 -1.74 4.75
C PRO A 619 -2.91 -1.43 3.76
N SER A 620 -1.69 -1.82 4.12
CA SER A 620 -0.58 -1.94 3.15
C SER A 620 -0.78 -3.18 2.29
N ARG A 621 -0.66 -3.04 0.98
CA ARG A 621 -0.96 -4.10 0.03
C ARG A 621 0.13 -4.24 -1.01
N LEU A 622 0.25 -5.45 -1.53
CA LEU A 622 1.04 -5.81 -2.69
C LEU A 622 0.11 -6.39 -3.75
N TRP A 623 0.11 -5.79 -4.94
CA TRP A 623 -0.59 -6.29 -6.10
C TRP A 623 0.38 -6.83 -7.12
N LEU A 624 0.11 -8.05 -7.61
CA LEU A 624 0.87 -8.67 -8.69
C LEU A 624 0.04 -8.69 -9.96
N PHE A 625 0.40 -7.85 -10.92
CA PHE A 625 -0.22 -7.77 -12.25
C PHE A 625 0.56 -8.63 -13.23
N LYS A 626 -0.06 -9.71 -13.71
CA LYS A 626 0.51 -10.60 -14.70
C LYS A 626 0.02 -10.25 -16.10
N LEU A 627 0.92 -9.71 -16.91
CA LEU A 627 0.71 -9.35 -18.30
C LEU A 627 0.53 -10.60 -19.18
N PRO A 628 -0.25 -10.52 -20.28
CA PRO A 628 -0.45 -11.63 -21.20
C PRO A 628 0.82 -12.00 -22.00
N LYS A 629 1.75 -11.07 -22.19
CA LYS A 629 3.02 -11.28 -22.91
C LYS A 629 4.18 -10.56 -22.22
N ASP A 630 5.42 -10.84 -22.64
CA ASP A 630 6.60 -10.21 -22.04
C ASP A 630 6.59 -8.70 -22.30
N ILE A 631 7.04 -7.91 -21.32
CA ILE A 631 7.06 -6.45 -21.41
C ILE A 631 7.87 -5.96 -22.60
N LYS A 632 8.90 -6.71 -23.01
CA LYS A 632 9.74 -6.38 -24.17
C LYS A 632 9.01 -6.51 -25.51
N GLU A 633 7.88 -7.22 -25.54
CA GLU A 633 7.03 -7.41 -26.73
C GLU A 633 5.99 -6.28 -26.90
N TYR A 634 5.92 -5.32 -25.97
CA TYR A 634 5.08 -4.14 -26.13
C TYR A 634 5.83 -3.04 -26.89
N SER A 635 5.13 -2.41 -27.83
CA SER A 635 5.62 -1.25 -28.57
C SER A 635 5.29 0.03 -27.82
N VAL A 636 6.17 1.02 -27.93
CA VAL A 636 5.90 2.39 -27.51
C VAL A 636 5.65 3.21 -28.77
N ASN A 637 4.44 3.74 -28.89
CA ASN A 637 4.02 4.55 -30.03
C ASN A 637 4.21 6.04 -29.77
#